data_AF-A0A2V8VEV9-F1
#
_entry.id   AF-A0A2V8VEV9-F1
#
_cell.length_a   1.000
_cell.length_b   1.000
_cell.length_c   1.000
_cell.angle_alpha   90.00
_cell.angle_beta   90.00
_cell.angle_gamma   90.00
#
_symmetry.space_group_name_H-M   'P 1'
#
loop_
_entity.id
_entity.type
_entity.pdbx_description
1 polymer ?
#
loop_
_entity_poly.entity_id
_entity_poly.type
_entity_poly.pdbx_seq_one_letter_code
_entity_poly.pdbx_strand_id
1 'polypeptide(L)' 'MTSPFTVYTTAHFDRDFRKLARQGGELVGAFEHVLAILQADPFNRTRVHPVRKLEDVPPGEGQYRIRLGRF' A
#
# COMPACT_ATOMS: atom_id res chain seq x y z
N MET A 1 4.52 13.57 19.28
CA MET A 1 5.11 12.89 18.11
C MET A 1 4.42 11.56 17.96
N THR A 2 3.77 11.29 16.83
CA THR A 2 3.07 10.02 16.61
C THR A 2 4.11 9.00 16.15
N SER A 3 4.28 7.92 16.90
CA SER A 3 5.13 6.81 16.46
C SER A 3 4.57 6.20 15.18
N PRO A 4 5.43 5.88 14.19
CA PRO A 4 4.96 5.27 12.94
C PRO A 4 4.34 3.89 13.21
N PHE A 5 3.34 3.54 12.41
CA PHE A 5 2.68 2.24 12.46
C PHE A 5 3.59 1.16 11.85
N THR A 6 3.54 -0.05 12.41
CA THR A 6 4.18 -1.21 11.78
C THR A 6 3.32 -1.72 10.63
N VAL A 7 3.93 -1.90 9.46
CA VAL A 7 3.27 -2.43 8.26
C VAL A 7 3.75 -3.87 8.04
N TYR A 8 2.80 -4.77 7.82
CA TYR A 8 3.08 -6.19 7.54
C TYR A 8 2.66 -6.52 6.11
N THR A 9 3.44 -7.39 5.46
CA THR A 9 3.07 -8.00 4.18
C THR A 9 2.58 -9.43 4.39
N THR A 10 1.81 -9.93 3.43
CA THR A 10 1.41 -11.34 3.41
C THR A 10 2.35 -12.13 2.49
N ALA A 11 2.48 -13.42 2.74
CA ALA A 11 3.26 -14.30 1.87
C ALA A 11 2.77 -14.29 0.41
N HIS A 12 1.47 -14.06 0.20
CA HIS A 12 0.91 -13.90 -1.15
C HIS A 12 1.45 -12.63 -1.82
N PHE A 13 1.37 -11.50 -1.13
CA PHE A 13 1.91 -10.23 -1.61
C PHE A 13 3.40 -10.34 -1.94
N ASP A 14 4.21 -10.93 -1.05
CA ASP A 14 5.66 -11.03 -1.25
C ASP A 14 6.02 -11.83 -2.51
N ARG A 15 5.27 -12.91 -2.81
CA ARG A 15 5.48 -13.71 -4.03
C ARG A 15 5.19 -12.89 -5.28
N ASP A 16 4.08 -12.19 -5.31
CA ASP A 16 3.68 -11.37 -6.46
C ASP A 16 4.62 -10.19 -6.67
N PHE A 17 4.97 -9.50 -5.59
CA PHE A 17 5.90 -8.39 -5.61
C PHE A 17 7.26 -8.82 -6.16
N ARG A 18 7.82 -9.94 -5.69
CA ARG A 18 9.10 -10.47 -6.21
C ARG A 18 9.04 -10.80 -7.70
N LYS A 19 7.91 -11.31 -8.18
CA LYS A 19 7.73 -11.61 -9.61
C LYS A 19 7.70 -10.33 -10.44
N LEU A 20 6.97 -9.31 -10.00
CA LEU A 20 6.83 -8.05 -10.72
C LEU A 20 8.07 -7.15 -10.61
N ALA A 21 8.74 -7.13 -9.46
CA ALA A 21 9.97 -6.36 -9.26
C ALA A 21 11.12 -6.83 -10.17
N ARG A 22 11.12 -8.11 -10.59
CA ARG A 22 12.06 -8.61 -11.61
C ARG A 22 11.80 -8.04 -13.00
N GLN A 23 10.58 -7.57 -13.28
CA GLN A 23 10.16 -7.07 -14.59
C GLN A 23 10.39 -5.56 -14.74
N GLY A 24 10.60 -4.81 -13.66
CA GLY A 24 10.91 -3.38 -13.70
C GLY A 24 11.14 -2.75 -12.32
N GLY A 25 12.04 -1.77 -12.25
CA GLY A 25 12.48 -1.13 -11.01
C GLY A 25 11.53 -0.06 -10.44
N GLU A 26 10.61 0.49 -11.24
CA GLU A 26 9.66 1.53 -10.81
C GLU A 26 8.75 1.04 -9.66
N LEU A 27 8.45 -0.26 -9.65
CA LEU A 27 7.60 -0.87 -8.63
C LEU A 27 8.21 -0.81 -7.22
N VAL A 28 9.55 -0.87 -7.10
CA VAL A 28 10.22 -0.82 -5.80
C VAL A 28 10.05 0.55 -5.16
N GLY A 29 10.29 1.63 -5.92
CA GLY A 29 10.09 2.99 -5.42
C GLY A 29 8.61 3.29 -5.12
N ALA A 30 7.69 2.77 -5.93
CA ALA A 30 6.26 2.87 -5.65
C ALA A 30 5.89 2.15 -4.32
N PHE A 31 6.48 0.99 -4.06
CA PHE A 31 6.27 0.25 -2.82
C PHE A 31 6.84 0.95 -1.59
N GLU A 32 8.05 1.52 -1.68
CA GLU A 32 8.61 2.34 -0.60
C GLU A 32 7.72 3.54 -0.26
N HIS A 33 7.13 4.19 -1.26
CA HIS A 33 6.18 5.27 -1.05
C HIS A 33 4.90 4.78 -0.36
N VAL A 34 4.36 3.61 -0.76
CA VAL A 34 3.21 3.00 -0.05
C VAL A 34 3.54 2.73 1.42
N LEU A 35 4.72 2.17 1.70
CA LEU A 35 5.14 1.92 3.08
C LEU A 35 5.18 3.21 3.89
N ALA A 36 5.75 4.28 3.34
CA ALA A 36 5.80 5.58 4.03
C ALA A 36 4.40 6.12 4.34
N ILE A 37 3.44 6.02 3.40
CA ILE A 37 2.05 6.42 3.62
C ILE A 37 1.41 5.60 4.75
N LEU A 38 1.54 4.27 4.69
CA LEU A 38 0.91 3.38 5.67
C LEU A 38 1.54 3.47 7.06
N GLN A 39 2.84 3.73 7.14
CA GLN A 39 3.54 3.96 8.41
C GLN A 39 3.11 5.30 9.05
N ALA A 40 2.83 6.32 8.26
CA ALA A 40 2.46 7.65 8.77
C ALA A 40 0.95 7.78 9.05
N ASP A 41 0.09 7.31 8.13
CA ASP A 41 -1.36 7.49 8.18
C ASP A 41 -2.11 6.30 7.53
N PRO A 42 -2.14 5.12 8.18
CA PRO A 42 -2.74 3.90 7.60
C PRO A 42 -4.26 4.00 7.42
N PHE A 43 -4.92 4.92 8.13
CA PHE A 43 -6.36 5.14 8.05
C PHE A 43 -6.72 6.34 7.16
N ASN A 44 -5.74 6.94 6.48
CA ASN A 44 -5.88 8.15 5.67
C ASN A 44 -6.70 9.25 6.37
N ARG A 45 -6.47 9.47 7.67
CA ARG A 45 -7.18 10.48 8.48
C ARG A 45 -6.91 11.89 7.99
N THR A 46 -5.72 12.12 7.48
CA THR A 46 -5.27 13.40 6.92
C THR A 46 -5.88 13.70 5.55
N ARG A 47 -6.39 12.67 4.85
CA ARG A 47 -7.00 12.73 3.51
C ARG A 47 -6.10 13.33 2.42
N VAL A 48 -4.79 13.45 2.66
CA VAL A 48 -3.81 13.93 1.67
C VAL A 48 -3.28 12.82 0.78
N HIS A 49 -3.44 11.56 1.19
CA HIS A 49 -2.98 10.42 0.41
C HIS A 49 -4.09 9.86 -0.48
N PRO A 50 -3.78 9.35 -1.69
CA PRO A 50 -4.77 8.80 -2.62
C PRO A 50 -5.20 7.37 -2.24
N VAL A 51 -5.60 7.19 -0.97
CA VAL A 51 -6.10 5.93 -0.41
C VAL A 51 -7.63 5.97 -0.42
N ARG A 52 -8.25 5.00 -1.10
CA ARG A 52 -9.71 4.85 -1.17
C ARG A 52 -10.14 3.52 -0.60
N LYS A 53 -11.16 3.54 0.25
CA LYS A 53 -11.87 2.32 0.66
C LYS A 53 -12.73 1.83 -0.50
N LEU A 54 -12.61 0.55 -0.84
CA LEU A 54 -13.40 -0.09 -1.87
C LEU A 54 -14.79 -0.43 -1.33
N GLU A 55 -15.80 -0.23 -2.17
CA GLU A 55 -17.17 -0.67 -1.93
C GLU A 55 -17.29 -2.15 -2.33
N ASP A 56 -18.16 -2.90 -1.66
CA ASP A 56 -18.45 -4.32 -1.94
C ASP A 56 -17.29 -5.31 -1.78
N VAL A 57 -16.21 -4.93 -1.07
CA VAL A 57 -15.10 -5.83 -0.73
C VAL A 57 -15.26 -6.36 0.71
N PRO A 58 -15.36 -7.69 0.92
CA PRO A 58 -15.47 -8.27 2.25
C PRO A 58 -14.31 -7.90 3.19
N PRO A 59 -14.54 -7.87 4.52
CA PRO A 59 -13.47 -7.70 5.50
C PRO A 59 -12.37 -8.74 5.30
N GLY A 60 -11.12 -8.29 5.22
CA GLY A 60 -9.95 -9.14 5.00
C GLY A 60 -9.53 -9.31 3.54
N GLU A 61 -10.37 -8.94 2.57
CA GLU A 61 -10.11 -9.13 1.13
C GLU A 61 -9.43 -7.91 0.46
N GLY A 62 -8.65 -7.12 1.21
CA GLY A 62 -7.97 -5.94 0.66
C GLY A 62 -8.91 -4.75 0.39
N GLN A 63 -9.63 -4.30 1.41
CA GLN A 63 -10.66 -3.26 1.33
C GLN A 63 -10.17 -1.85 0.99
N TYR A 64 -8.87 -1.65 0.81
CA TYR A 64 -8.28 -0.34 0.56
C TYR A 64 -7.39 -0.40 -0.67
N ARG A 65 -7.49 0.62 -1.52
CA ARG A 65 -6.63 0.81 -2.67
C ARG A 65 -5.85 2.10 -2.53
N ILE A 66 -4.55 2.04 -2.78
CA ILE A 66 -3.67 3.20 -2.87
C ILE A 66 -3.32 3.38 -4.36
N ARG A 67 -3.62 4.56 -4.92
CA ARG A 67 -3.22 4.87 -6.29
C ARG A 67 -1.77 5.35 -6.30
N LEU A 68 -0.97 4.79 -7.20
CA LEU A 68 0.44 5.13 -7.38
C LEU A 68 0.63 5.63 -8.80
N GLY A 69 0.96 6.91 -8.93
CA GLY A 69 1.24 7.51 -10.24
C GLY A 69 0.04 7.53 -11.19
N ARG A 70 0.31 7.25 -12.47
CA ARG A 70 -0.58 7.53 -13.61
C ARG A 70 -1.47 6.33 -14.02
N PHE A 71 -1.74 5.39 -13.12
CA PHE A 71 -2.49 4.16 -13.39
C PHE A 71 -3.78 4.08 -12.57
#